data_AF-A0A6A6A8N2-F1
#
_entry.id   AF-A0A6A6A8N2-F1
#
_cell.length_a   1.000
_cell.length_b   1.000
_cell.length_c   1.000
_cell.angle_alpha   90.00
_cell.angle_beta   90.00
_cell.angle_gamma   90.00
#
_symmetry.space_group_name_H-M   'P 1'
#
loop_
_entity.id
_entity.type
_entity.pdbx_description
1 polymer ?
#
loop_
_entity_poly.entity_id
_entity_poly.type
_entity_poly.pdbx_seq_one_letter_code
_entity_poly.pdbx_strand_id
1 'polypeptide(L)'
;MATYKIALPEKATVSGRVTKSNKPAKAALEKFVRNSAEQNARKSAEAMFGRDAPSRRLRMPESYSITAVEQLTFFPNTLRSHDFLDRLLGHGIDTQTVANIINHHRKVPKYPVQNDSICKTIQKCMQQHHPSVWVREKIVHWTMNNRKAGIFSGVRRDNNDLTFTGMQLDFEDFPRHPSNKKGVVLNIPFANLAKNVRTFPSIQGGDALTLMPCIVHAAEHPEEGWLFPRDIVTLTQLTGGPRMTEAKHKDSAVFSRWINSYKIGSI
;
A
#
# COMPACT_ATOMS: atom_id res chain seq x y z
N MET A 1 67.92 -17.98 -6.60
CA MET A 1 67.29 -16.72 -7.06
C MET A 1 67.44 -16.64 -8.58
N ALA A 2 66.43 -17.08 -9.32
CA ALA A 2 66.44 -17.10 -10.78
C ALA A 2 65.50 -16.00 -11.30
N THR A 3 66.07 -14.95 -11.89
CA THR A 3 65.38 -13.82 -12.50
C THR A 3 65.06 -14.15 -13.96
N TYR A 4 63.78 -14.38 -14.28
CA TYR A 4 63.30 -14.50 -15.65
C TYR A 4 62.98 -13.11 -16.21
N LYS A 5 63.76 -12.68 -17.21
CA LYS A 5 63.43 -11.53 -18.09
C LYS A 5 62.43 -12.00 -19.16
N ILE A 6 61.23 -11.44 -19.16
CA ILE A 6 60.25 -11.65 -20.23
C ILE A 6 60.29 -10.40 -21.14
N ALA A 7 60.58 -10.63 -22.42
CA ALA A 7 60.57 -9.60 -23.46
C ALA A 7 59.13 -9.22 -23.83
N LEU A 8 58.86 -7.93 -23.93
CA LEU A 8 57.60 -7.38 -24.42
C LEU A 8 57.59 -7.38 -25.95
N PRO A 9 56.55 -7.88 -26.63
CA PRO A 9 56.40 -7.71 -28.07
C PRO A 9 55.88 -6.32 -28.45
N GLU A 10 56.34 -5.88 -29.62
CA GLU A 10 56.12 -4.59 -30.27
C GLU A 10 54.65 -4.20 -30.46
N LYS A 11 54.45 -2.88 -30.47
CA LYS A 11 53.17 -2.19 -30.67
C LYS A 11 52.63 -2.44 -32.09
N ALA A 12 51.50 -3.12 -32.21
CA ALA A 12 50.69 -3.11 -33.41
C ALA A 12 49.77 -1.87 -33.40
N THR A 13 50.07 -0.90 -34.28
CA THR A 13 49.26 0.30 -34.51
C THR A 13 48.02 -0.06 -35.32
N VAL A 14 46.87 -0.24 -34.67
CA VAL A 14 45.58 -0.42 -35.35
C VAL A 14 44.97 0.95 -35.66
N SER A 15 45.17 1.40 -36.90
CA SER A 15 44.44 2.52 -37.50
C SER A 15 43.01 2.07 -37.85
N GLY A 16 42.08 2.28 -36.92
CA GLY A 16 40.65 2.04 -37.13
C GLY A 16 39.91 3.33 -37.47
N ARG A 17 39.43 3.43 -38.72
CA ARG A 17 38.49 4.46 -39.20
C ARG A 17 37.31 4.63 -38.23
N VAL A 18 37.10 5.83 -37.72
CA VAL A 18 35.84 6.25 -37.09
C VAL A 18 34.79 6.40 -38.19
N THR A 19 33.96 5.37 -38.38
CA THR A 19 32.77 5.47 -39.21
C THR A 19 31.66 6.20 -38.44
N LYS A 20 31.20 7.31 -39.03
CA LYS A 20 30.01 8.05 -38.61
C LYS A 20 28.75 7.16 -38.74
N SER A 21 27.80 7.39 -37.84
CA SER A 21 26.39 6.97 -37.85
C SER A 21 25.99 5.72 -37.03
N ASN A 22 26.01 5.85 -35.70
CA ASN A 22 25.33 4.92 -34.77
C ASN A 22 24.09 5.54 -34.10
N LYS A 23 23.46 6.53 -34.77
CA LYS A 23 22.24 7.19 -34.29
C LYS A 23 21.06 6.22 -34.06
N PRO A 24 20.78 5.20 -34.90
CA PRO A 24 19.65 4.30 -34.65
C PRO A 24 19.93 3.31 -33.49
N ALA A 25 21.17 2.89 -33.29
CA ALA A 25 21.55 1.97 -32.20
C ALA A 25 21.46 2.64 -30.83
N LYS A 26 21.86 3.92 -30.73
CA LYS A 26 21.73 4.70 -29.48
C LYS A 26 20.27 4.92 -29.09
N ALA A 27 19.41 5.27 -30.06
CA ALA A 27 17.97 5.44 -29.82
C ALA A 27 17.27 4.12 -29.44
N ALA A 28 17.67 2.99 -30.04
CA ALA A 28 17.16 1.67 -29.69
C ALA A 28 17.59 1.24 -28.27
N LEU A 29 18.84 1.52 -27.89
CA LEU A 29 19.36 1.24 -26.55
C LEU A 29 18.68 2.13 -25.49
N GLU A 30 18.50 3.42 -25.77
CA GLU A 30 17.75 4.34 -24.89
C GLU A 30 16.29 3.90 -24.73
N LYS A 31 15.64 3.43 -25.80
CA LYS A 31 14.29 2.87 -25.75
C LYS A 31 14.25 1.56 -24.94
N PHE A 32 15.24 0.68 -25.08
CA PHE A 32 15.33 -0.56 -24.30
C PHE A 32 15.59 -0.31 -22.82
N VAL A 33 16.49 0.62 -22.48
CA VAL A 33 16.78 1.03 -21.11
C VAL A 33 15.56 1.71 -20.49
N ARG A 34 14.87 2.60 -21.23
CA ARG A 34 13.62 3.22 -20.77
C ARG A 34 12.53 2.16 -20.55
N ASN A 35 12.36 1.21 -21.48
CA ASN A 35 11.39 0.11 -21.33
C ASN A 35 11.73 -0.81 -20.15
N SER A 36 13.02 -1.09 -19.91
CA SER A 36 13.48 -1.89 -18.77
C SER A 36 13.33 -1.15 -17.44
N ALA A 37 13.64 0.15 -17.40
CA ALA A 37 13.42 1.00 -16.23
C ALA A 37 11.92 1.16 -15.94
N GLU A 38 11.09 1.26 -16.96
CA GLU A 38 9.63 1.29 -16.83
C GLU A 38 9.06 -0.05 -16.39
N GLN A 39 9.57 -1.17 -16.90
CA GLN A 39 9.22 -2.50 -16.39
C GLN A 39 9.67 -2.70 -14.95
N ASN A 40 10.85 -2.19 -14.57
CA ASN A 40 11.34 -2.26 -13.19
C ASN A 40 10.56 -1.32 -12.25
N ALA A 41 10.12 -0.16 -12.73
CA ALA A 41 9.21 0.72 -12.00
C ALA A 41 7.82 0.08 -11.84
N ARG A 42 7.33 -0.65 -12.85
CA ARG A 42 6.11 -1.51 -12.74
C ARG A 42 6.31 -2.66 -11.74
N LYS A 43 7.54 -3.14 -11.53
CA LYS A 43 7.87 -4.25 -10.60
C LYS A 43 8.09 -3.81 -9.16
N SER A 44 8.36 -2.53 -8.88
CA SER A 44 8.39 -2.06 -7.51
C SER A 44 6.98 -2.13 -6.95
N ALA A 45 6.72 -3.04 -6.02
CA ALA A 45 5.43 -3.11 -5.35
C ALA A 45 5.10 -1.75 -4.69
N GLU A 46 6.08 -1.02 -4.16
CA GLU A 46 5.90 0.36 -3.64
C GLU A 46 5.31 1.33 -4.68
N ALA A 47 5.42 1.03 -5.98
CA ALA A 47 4.85 1.86 -7.04
C ALA A 47 3.32 1.73 -7.20
N MET A 48 2.68 0.66 -6.69
CA MET A 48 1.25 0.42 -6.95
C MET A 48 0.35 1.56 -6.46
N PHE A 49 0.65 2.12 -5.29
CA PHE A 49 -0.12 3.23 -4.70
C PHE A 49 0.56 4.60 -4.86
N GLY A 50 1.65 4.64 -5.63
CA GLY A 50 2.50 5.83 -5.79
C GLY A 50 3.58 5.96 -4.72
N ARG A 51 4.64 6.71 -5.06
CA ARG A 51 5.83 6.88 -4.21
C ARG A 51 5.55 7.66 -2.92
N ASP A 52 4.56 8.55 -2.95
CA ASP A 52 4.18 9.36 -1.79
C ASP A 52 3.14 8.68 -0.89
N ALA A 53 2.73 7.45 -1.21
CA ALA A 53 1.91 6.67 -0.28
C ALA A 53 2.74 6.34 0.97
N PRO A 54 2.19 6.50 2.19
CA PRO A 54 2.89 6.16 3.42
C PRO A 54 3.44 4.73 3.39
N SER A 55 4.64 4.56 3.95
CA SER A 55 5.30 3.26 3.96
C SER A 55 4.45 2.24 4.73
N ARG A 56 4.43 0.99 4.28
CA ARG A 56 3.87 -0.15 5.04
C ARG A 56 4.57 -0.38 6.40
N ARG A 57 5.68 0.31 6.65
CA ARG A 57 6.48 0.22 7.88
C ARG A 57 6.17 1.36 8.86
N LEU A 58 5.25 2.25 8.51
CA LEU A 58 4.81 3.34 9.38
C LEU A 58 4.08 2.78 10.59
N ARG A 59 4.52 3.15 11.78
CA ARG A 59 3.82 2.81 13.03
C ARG A 59 2.38 3.35 12.97
N MET A 60 1.43 2.51 13.37
CA MET A 60 0.01 2.85 13.37
C MET A 60 -0.45 3.28 14.76
N PRO A 61 -1.46 4.16 14.87
CA PRO A 61 -2.03 4.57 16.15
C PRO A 61 -2.92 3.45 16.69
N GLU A 62 -2.78 3.13 17.97
CA GLU A 62 -3.50 2.01 18.58
C GLU A 62 -4.93 2.42 19.00
N SER A 63 -5.07 3.55 19.69
CA SER A 63 -6.31 3.91 20.41
C SER A 63 -7.40 4.63 19.61
N TYR A 64 -7.24 4.79 18.29
CA TYR A 64 -8.16 5.60 17.47
C TYR A 64 -8.96 4.75 16.49
N SER A 65 -10.27 5.02 16.43
CA SER A 65 -11.14 4.45 15.41
C SER A 65 -10.84 5.07 14.05
N ILE A 66 -10.44 4.22 13.11
CA ILE A 66 -10.13 4.61 11.73
C ILE A 66 -11.06 3.80 10.83
N THR A 67 -11.84 4.49 10.02
CA THR A 67 -12.75 3.83 9.06
C THR A 67 -11.97 3.11 7.96
N ALA A 68 -12.57 2.12 7.32
CA ALA A 68 -11.95 1.44 6.18
C ALA A 68 -11.57 2.41 5.03
N VAL A 69 -12.37 3.45 4.78
CA VAL A 69 -12.06 4.42 3.72
C VAL A 69 -10.89 5.31 4.11
N GLU A 70 -10.80 5.77 5.36
CA GLU A 70 -9.59 6.46 5.85
C GLU A 70 -8.35 5.58 5.74
N GLN A 71 -8.45 4.30 6.11
CA GLN A 71 -7.35 3.35 5.99
C GLN A 71 -6.88 3.22 4.53
N LEU A 72 -7.80 2.98 3.60
CA LEU A 72 -7.47 2.79 2.17
C LEU A 72 -7.01 4.10 1.50
N THR A 73 -7.49 5.24 1.97
CA THR A 73 -7.14 6.56 1.44
C THR A 73 -5.77 7.01 1.94
N PHE A 74 -5.49 6.89 3.23
CA PHE A 74 -4.26 7.43 3.82
C PHE A 74 -3.16 6.38 3.94
N PHE A 75 -3.50 5.11 4.14
CA PHE A 75 -2.53 4.02 4.33
C PHE A 75 -2.79 2.83 3.41
N PRO A 76 -2.86 3.01 2.07
CA PRO A 76 -3.19 1.92 1.15
C PRO A 76 -2.19 0.75 1.23
N ASN A 77 -0.94 1.02 1.64
CA ASN A 77 0.09 0.01 1.86
C ASN A 77 -0.19 -0.94 3.04
N THR A 78 -1.17 -0.66 3.91
CA THR A 78 -1.62 -1.58 4.98
C THR A 78 -2.28 -2.84 4.43
N LEU A 79 -2.72 -2.85 3.16
CA LEU A 79 -3.21 -4.05 2.46
C LEU A 79 -2.17 -5.18 2.33
N ARG A 80 -0.93 -4.92 2.75
CA ARG A 80 0.15 -5.92 2.80
C ARG A 80 0.36 -6.52 4.18
N SER A 81 -0.34 -6.01 5.19
CA SER A 81 -0.28 -6.51 6.56
C SER A 81 -1.52 -7.34 6.83
N HIS A 82 -1.33 -8.52 7.39
CA HIS A 82 -2.39 -9.51 7.56
C HIS A 82 -3.53 -8.99 8.42
N ASP A 83 -3.26 -8.42 9.59
CA ASP A 83 -4.32 -8.05 10.54
C ASP A 83 -5.25 -6.96 10.00
N PHE A 84 -4.65 -5.96 9.35
CA PHE A 84 -5.37 -4.89 8.66
C PHE A 84 -6.27 -5.45 7.55
N LEU A 85 -5.76 -6.43 6.81
CA LEU A 85 -6.48 -7.03 5.70
C LEU A 85 -7.56 -8.01 6.18
N ASP A 86 -7.29 -8.82 7.20
CA ASP A 86 -8.24 -9.76 7.78
C ASP A 86 -9.44 -9.03 8.39
N ARG A 87 -9.22 -7.85 9.01
CA ARG A 87 -10.31 -6.94 9.39
C ARG A 87 -11.21 -6.62 8.19
N LEU A 88 -10.66 -6.08 7.11
CA LEU A 88 -11.49 -5.67 5.96
C LEU A 88 -12.19 -6.87 5.31
N LEU A 89 -11.49 -8.01 5.18
CA LEU A 89 -12.03 -9.24 4.60
C LEU A 89 -13.13 -9.87 5.47
N GLY A 90 -12.98 -9.86 6.80
CA GLY A 90 -13.98 -10.33 7.75
C GLY A 90 -15.31 -9.57 7.67
N HIS A 91 -15.27 -8.34 7.15
CA HIS A 91 -16.44 -7.48 6.94
C HIS A 91 -16.96 -7.47 5.50
N GLY A 92 -16.39 -8.32 4.63
CA GLY A 92 -16.94 -8.56 3.29
C GLY A 92 -16.40 -7.64 2.19
N ILE A 93 -15.24 -7.02 2.37
CA ILE A 93 -14.61 -6.24 1.30
C ILE A 93 -14.27 -7.14 0.10
N ASP A 94 -14.41 -6.61 -1.12
CA ASP A 94 -13.89 -7.24 -2.32
C ASP A 94 -12.82 -6.38 -3.00
N THR A 95 -12.08 -7.00 -3.92
CA THR A 95 -10.92 -6.39 -4.59
C THR A 95 -11.33 -5.22 -5.49
N GLN A 96 -12.53 -5.26 -6.07
CA GLN A 96 -13.07 -4.19 -6.90
C GLN A 96 -13.42 -2.95 -6.05
N THR A 97 -14.04 -3.17 -4.90
CA THR A 97 -14.42 -2.14 -3.93
C THR A 97 -13.18 -1.43 -3.40
N VAL A 98 -12.13 -2.18 -3.05
CA VAL A 98 -10.83 -1.59 -2.69
C VAL A 98 -10.28 -0.70 -3.80
N ALA A 99 -10.24 -1.21 -5.03
CA ALA A 99 -9.75 -0.44 -6.17
C ALA A 99 -10.57 0.84 -6.40
N ASN A 100 -11.90 0.75 -6.28
CA ASN A 100 -12.81 1.88 -6.43
C ASN A 100 -12.56 2.95 -5.36
N ILE A 101 -12.47 2.58 -4.09
CA ILE A 101 -12.19 3.51 -2.99
C ILE A 101 -10.85 4.22 -3.22
N ILE A 102 -9.78 3.46 -3.51
CA ILE A 102 -8.45 4.02 -3.71
C ILE A 102 -8.42 4.96 -4.93
N ASN A 103 -9.02 4.57 -6.05
CA ASN A 103 -9.04 5.38 -7.28
C ASN A 103 -9.92 6.63 -7.14
N HIS A 104 -10.95 6.59 -6.30
CA HIS A 104 -11.77 7.75 -6.01
C HIS A 104 -11.00 8.77 -5.15
N HIS A 105 -10.38 8.30 -4.06
CA HIS A 105 -9.78 9.19 -3.07
C HIS A 105 -8.31 9.55 -3.35
N ARG A 106 -7.57 8.79 -4.16
CA ARG A 106 -6.14 9.04 -4.43
C ARG A 106 -5.85 9.26 -5.91
N LYS A 107 -4.91 10.17 -6.18
CA LYS A 107 -4.23 10.32 -7.47
C LYS A 107 -3.11 9.29 -7.55
N VAL A 108 -3.18 8.38 -8.51
CA VAL A 108 -2.12 7.38 -8.75
C VAL A 108 -1.33 7.82 -9.98
N PRO A 109 0.02 7.86 -9.91
CA PRO A 109 0.83 8.65 -10.84
C PRO A 109 0.84 8.19 -12.30
N LYS A 110 0.46 6.93 -12.59
CA LYS A 110 0.52 6.40 -13.97
C LYS A 110 -0.84 5.90 -14.46
N TYR A 111 -1.47 5.01 -13.70
CA TYR A 111 -2.77 4.44 -14.04
C TYR A 111 -3.59 4.22 -12.77
N PRO A 112 -4.93 4.19 -12.88
CA PRO A 112 -5.79 3.73 -11.80
C PRO A 112 -5.32 2.36 -11.30
N VAL A 113 -5.41 2.13 -9.99
CA VAL A 113 -5.16 0.84 -9.39
C VAL A 113 -6.11 -0.18 -9.99
N GLN A 114 -5.56 -1.25 -10.54
CA GLN A 114 -6.32 -2.32 -11.18
C GLN A 114 -6.77 -3.35 -10.15
N ASN A 115 -7.96 -3.90 -10.36
CA ASN A 115 -8.53 -4.96 -9.53
C ASN A 115 -7.57 -6.16 -9.40
N ASP A 116 -6.94 -6.59 -10.49
CA ASP A 116 -5.97 -7.69 -10.51
C ASP A 116 -4.75 -7.44 -9.61
N SER A 117 -4.28 -6.20 -9.56
CA SER A 117 -3.12 -5.83 -8.73
C SER A 117 -3.48 -5.89 -7.24
N ILE A 118 -4.69 -5.45 -6.88
CA ILE A 118 -5.22 -5.62 -5.52
C ILE A 118 -5.39 -7.10 -5.18
N CYS A 119 -6.01 -7.87 -6.07
CA CYS A 119 -6.22 -9.31 -5.89
C CYS A 119 -4.91 -10.05 -5.62
N LYS A 120 -3.87 -9.81 -6.44
CA LYS A 120 -2.53 -10.39 -6.23
C LYS A 120 -1.88 -9.95 -4.92
N THR A 121 -2.05 -8.69 -4.54
CA THR A 121 -1.51 -8.16 -3.26
C THR A 121 -2.16 -8.85 -2.06
N ILE A 122 -3.50 -8.96 -2.08
CA ILE A 122 -4.29 -9.59 -1.04
C ILE A 122 -3.97 -11.09 -0.96
N GLN A 123 -3.98 -11.81 -2.09
CA GLN A 123 -3.65 -13.24 -2.13
C GLN A 123 -2.24 -13.51 -1.61
N LYS A 124 -1.25 -12.72 -2.03
CA LYS A 124 0.11 -12.88 -1.57
C LYS A 124 0.22 -12.69 -0.05
N CYS A 125 -0.37 -11.62 0.48
CA CYS A 125 -0.40 -11.34 1.91
C CYS A 125 -1.02 -12.52 2.67
N MET A 126 -2.25 -12.91 2.33
CA MET A 126 -2.98 -13.93 3.08
C MET A 126 -2.37 -15.33 2.94
N GLN A 127 -1.80 -15.69 1.79
CA GLN A 127 -1.11 -16.97 1.60
C GLN A 127 0.21 -17.07 2.39
N GLN A 128 0.84 -15.93 2.73
CA GLN A 128 2.03 -15.94 3.58
C GLN A 128 1.68 -16.24 5.05
N HIS A 129 0.49 -15.84 5.51
CA HIS A 129 0.03 -16.05 6.90
C HIS A 129 -0.80 -17.31 7.09
N HIS A 130 -1.52 -17.75 6.05
CA HIS A 130 -2.29 -18.98 6.08
C HIS A 130 -1.59 -20.05 5.24
N PRO A 131 -0.85 -20.99 5.85
CA PRO A 131 -0.33 -22.13 5.12
C PRO A 131 -1.49 -22.91 4.49
N SER A 132 -1.18 -23.62 3.41
CA SER A 132 -2.16 -24.47 2.73
C SER A 132 -2.74 -25.50 3.70
N VAL A 133 -4.06 -25.67 3.65
CA VAL A 133 -4.80 -26.58 4.55
C VAL A 133 -5.32 -27.78 3.78
N TRP A 134 -5.43 -28.93 4.45
CA TRP A 134 -6.04 -30.12 3.86
C TRP A 134 -7.56 -30.10 4.07
N VAL A 135 -8.32 -30.19 2.98
CA VAL A 135 -9.78 -30.26 3.01
C VAL A 135 -10.24 -31.35 2.06
N ARG A 136 -10.93 -32.37 2.59
CA ARG A 136 -11.47 -33.50 1.80
C ARG A 136 -10.42 -34.08 0.84
N GLU A 137 -9.26 -34.45 1.39
CA GLU A 137 -8.14 -35.08 0.67
C GLU A 137 -7.45 -34.20 -0.37
N LYS A 138 -7.71 -32.88 -0.37
CA LYS A 138 -7.04 -31.92 -1.26
C LYS A 138 -6.34 -30.82 -0.46
N ILE A 139 -5.16 -30.43 -0.92
CA ILE A 139 -4.48 -29.23 -0.43
C ILE A 139 -5.22 -28.02 -0.99
N VAL A 140 -5.70 -27.16 -0.11
CA VAL A 140 -6.42 -25.94 -0.44
C VAL A 140 -5.55 -24.76 -0.06
N HIS A 141 -5.26 -23.91 -1.04
CA HIS A 141 -4.59 -22.64 -0.83
C HIS A 141 -5.59 -21.56 -0.44
N TRP A 142 -5.09 -20.54 0.27
CA TRP A 142 -5.88 -19.36 0.54
C TRP A 142 -6.27 -18.68 -0.77
N THR A 143 -7.58 -18.48 -0.96
CA THR A 143 -8.14 -17.68 -2.05
C THR A 143 -9.35 -16.90 -1.54
N MET A 144 -9.70 -15.81 -2.22
CA MET A 144 -10.89 -15.03 -1.89
C MET A 144 -12.16 -15.87 -1.92
N ASN A 145 -12.30 -16.77 -2.91
CA ASN A 145 -13.45 -17.65 -3.03
C ASN A 145 -13.53 -18.64 -1.87
N ASN A 146 -12.39 -19.21 -1.46
CA ASN A 146 -12.33 -20.13 -0.33
C ASN A 146 -12.66 -19.43 0.99
N ARG A 147 -12.21 -18.17 1.17
CA ARG A 147 -12.59 -17.35 2.32
C ARG A 147 -14.10 -17.08 2.35
N LYS A 148 -14.70 -16.69 1.21
CA LYS A 148 -16.16 -16.50 1.09
C LYS A 148 -16.95 -17.79 1.37
N ALA A 149 -16.40 -18.94 1.00
CA ALA A 149 -16.98 -20.25 1.29
C ALA A 149 -16.76 -20.72 2.75
N GLY A 150 -16.11 -19.92 3.59
CA GLY A 150 -15.89 -20.25 5.00
C GLY A 150 -14.77 -21.26 5.26
N ILE A 151 -13.94 -21.59 4.27
CA ILE A 151 -12.86 -22.59 4.41
C ILE A 151 -11.75 -22.09 5.33
N PHE A 152 -11.44 -20.80 5.23
CA PHE A 152 -10.45 -20.13 6.08
C PHE A 152 -11.21 -19.24 7.06
N SER A 153 -11.31 -19.66 8.33
CA SER A 153 -11.87 -18.84 9.41
C SER A 153 -10.74 -18.30 10.29
N GLY A 154 -10.80 -17.00 10.56
CA GLY A 154 -10.07 -16.37 11.67
C GLY A 154 -11.10 -15.94 12.72
N VAL A 155 -10.64 -15.57 13.92
CA VAL A 155 -11.52 -14.90 14.88
C VAL A 155 -12.01 -13.62 14.22
N ARG A 156 -13.31 -13.57 13.90
CA ARG A 156 -13.90 -12.39 13.30
C ARG A 156 -13.82 -11.28 14.35
N ARG A 157 -13.06 -10.23 14.03
CA ARG A 157 -13.02 -9.02 14.85
C ARG A 157 -14.43 -8.45 15.01
N ASP A 158 -14.72 -7.87 16.17
CA ASP A 158 -16.01 -7.23 16.40
C ASP A 158 -16.26 -6.18 15.31
N ASN A 159 -17.46 -6.21 14.74
CA ASN A 159 -17.92 -5.24 13.74
C ASN A 159 -17.90 -3.78 14.27
N ASN A 160 -17.85 -3.60 15.59
CA ASN A 160 -17.75 -2.28 16.22
C ASN A 160 -16.31 -1.82 16.45
N ASP A 161 -15.32 -2.72 16.35
CA ASP A 161 -13.93 -2.38 16.62
C ASP A 161 -13.22 -1.89 15.34
N LEU A 162 -13.23 -0.57 15.19
CA LEU A 162 -12.54 0.14 14.11
C LEU A 162 -11.12 0.58 14.50
N THR A 163 -10.62 0.17 15.67
CA THR A 163 -9.28 0.56 16.14
C THR A 163 -8.21 -0.30 15.47
N PHE A 164 -6.95 0.15 15.55
CA PHE A 164 -5.80 -0.67 15.16
C PHE A 164 -5.10 -1.29 16.37
N THR A 165 -5.78 -1.34 17.52
CA THR A 165 -5.25 -1.95 18.74
C THR A 165 -4.86 -3.40 18.50
N GLY A 166 -3.60 -3.73 18.81
CA GLY A 166 -3.05 -5.08 18.68
C GLY A 166 -2.87 -5.57 17.23
N MET A 167 -2.98 -4.70 16.22
CA MET A 167 -2.70 -5.07 14.83
C MET A 167 -1.19 -4.99 14.56
N GLN A 168 -0.67 -6.03 13.92
CA GLN A 168 0.74 -6.13 13.53
C GLN A 168 0.94 -5.70 12.08
N LEU A 169 2.09 -5.09 11.83
CA LEU A 169 2.55 -4.74 10.49
C LEU A 169 3.34 -5.90 9.89
N ASP A 170 3.30 -6.04 8.56
CA ASP A 170 3.99 -7.10 7.79
C ASP A 170 5.49 -7.28 8.15
N PHE A 171 6.17 -6.21 8.56
CA PHE A 171 7.58 -6.29 8.94
C PHE A 171 7.81 -6.85 10.35
N GLU A 172 6.80 -6.81 11.21
CA GLU A 172 6.81 -7.36 12.57
C GLU A 172 6.56 -8.87 12.53
N ASP A 173 5.67 -9.31 11.66
CA ASP A 173 5.35 -10.74 11.45
C ASP A 173 6.49 -11.49 10.76
N PHE A 174 7.15 -10.84 9.79
CA PHE A 174 8.24 -11.44 9.01
C PHE A 174 9.54 -10.63 9.08
N PRO A 175 10.20 -10.54 10.26
CA PRO A 175 11.39 -9.71 10.43
C PRO A 175 12.59 -10.18 9.60
N ARG A 176 12.63 -11.47 9.25
CA ARG A 176 13.71 -12.07 8.44
C ARG A 176 13.56 -11.79 6.94
N HIS A 177 12.40 -11.30 6.48
CA HIS A 177 12.19 -11.05 5.06
C HIS A 177 13.10 -9.90 4.59
N PRO A 178 13.85 -10.02 3.47
CA PRO A 178 14.84 -9.03 3.06
C PRO A 178 14.29 -7.60 2.92
N SER A 179 13.04 -7.46 2.48
CA SER A 179 12.37 -6.15 2.34
C SER A 179 11.91 -5.53 3.67
N ASN A 180 12.07 -6.23 4.80
CA ASN A 180 11.68 -5.80 6.14
C ASN A 180 12.90 -5.36 6.99
N LYS A 181 14.12 -5.54 6.48
CA LYS A 181 15.38 -5.15 7.16
C LYS A 181 15.51 -3.65 7.51
N LYS A 182 14.75 -2.79 6.83
CA LYS A 182 14.82 -1.34 7.03
C LYS A 182 14.14 -0.86 8.33
N GLY A 183 13.53 -1.76 9.11
CA GLY A 183 12.92 -1.45 10.40
C GLY A 183 11.63 -0.63 10.33
N VAL A 184 11.13 -0.23 11.50
CA VAL A 184 9.93 0.59 11.67
C VAL A 184 10.19 2.06 11.30
N VAL A 185 9.22 2.70 10.67
CA VAL A 185 9.17 4.15 10.50
C VAL A 185 8.33 4.69 11.65
N LEU A 186 8.98 5.32 12.62
CA LEU A 186 8.32 5.78 13.84
C LEU A 186 7.33 6.91 13.57
N ASN A 187 7.75 7.90 12.78
CA ASN A 187 6.94 9.09 12.53
C ASN A 187 7.11 9.61 11.10
N ILE A 188 6.10 10.32 10.61
CA ILE A 188 6.14 11.18 9.42
C ILE A 188 5.41 12.49 9.67
N PRO A 189 5.71 13.59 8.95
CA PRO A 189 4.86 14.78 8.97
C PRO A 189 3.41 14.43 8.63
N PHE A 190 2.44 14.89 9.43
CA PHE A 190 1.01 14.63 9.21
C PHE A 190 0.55 15.10 7.83
N ALA A 191 1.02 16.27 7.40
CA ALA A 191 0.74 16.82 6.07
C ALA A 191 1.13 15.87 4.92
N ASN A 192 2.10 14.96 5.12
CA ASN A 192 2.45 13.97 4.10
C ASN A 192 1.34 12.96 3.84
N LEU A 193 0.41 12.74 4.79
CA LEU A 193 -0.74 11.85 4.58
C LEU A 193 -1.72 12.40 3.55
N ALA A 194 -1.78 13.73 3.38
CA ALA A 194 -2.60 14.40 2.37
C ALA A 194 -1.98 14.30 0.96
N LYS A 195 -0.72 13.89 0.82
CA LYS A 195 -0.06 13.79 -0.50
C LYS A 195 -0.77 12.78 -1.39
N ASN A 196 -1.05 13.23 -2.62
CA ASN A 196 -1.81 12.50 -3.63
C ASN A 196 -3.24 12.12 -3.22
N VAL A 197 -3.82 12.75 -2.19
CA VAL A 197 -5.26 12.65 -1.95
C VAL A 197 -5.98 13.54 -2.97
N ARG A 198 -6.88 12.95 -3.75
CA ARG A 198 -7.73 13.64 -4.73
C ARG A 198 -8.98 14.22 -4.06
N THR A 199 -9.63 13.39 -3.25
CA THR A 199 -10.89 13.70 -2.58
C THR A 199 -10.78 13.16 -1.16
N PHE A 200 -11.02 14.01 -0.16
CA PHE A 200 -11.03 13.54 1.23
C PHE A 200 -12.27 12.70 1.52
N PRO A 201 -12.18 11.68 2.40
CA PRO A 201 -13.34 10.91 2.81
C PRO A 201 -14.41 11.78 3.50
N SER A 202 -15.69 11.50 3.23
CA SER A 202 -16.80 12.30 3.76
C SER A 202 -17.14 11.95 5.21
N ILE A 203 -17.14 12.96 6.09
CA ILE A 203 -17.62 12.82 7.47
C ILE A 203 -19.12 12.52 7.49
N GLN A 204 -19.90 13.29 6.74
CA GLN A 204 -21.36 13.16 6.70
C GLN A 204 -21.75 11.77 6.17
N GLY A 205 -21.07 11.31 5.12
CA GLY A 205 -21.26 9.99 4.52
C GLY A 205 -20.78 8.80 5.37
N GLY A 206 -20.07 9.05 6.46
CA GLY A 206 -19.54 8.00 7.34
C GLY A 206 -18.30 7.31 6.80
N ASP A 207 -17.53 7.98 5.94
CA ASP A 207 -16.26 7.50 5.38
C ASP A 207 -15.04 8.11 6.10
N ALA A 208 -15.27 9.04 7.02
CA ALA A 208 -14.24 9.64 7.88
C ALA A 208 -14.70 9.70 9.34
N LEU A 209 -13.74 9.55 10.25
CA LEU A 209 -13.90 9.77 11.68
C LEU A 209 -12.88 10.81 12.16
N THR A 210 -11.87 10.38 12.91
CA THR A 210 -10.98 11.23 13.68
C THR A 210 -9.74 11.63 12.89
N LEU A 211 -9.30 10.77 11.97
CA LEU A 211 -8.03 10.95 11.28
C LEU A 211 -8.12 12.03 10.20
N MET A 212 -9.21 12.06 9.43
CA MET A 212 -9.36 13.03 8.33
C MET A 212 -9.26 14.50 8.80
N PRO A 213 -9.99 14.96 9.84
CA PRO A 213 -9.85 16.33 10.35
C PRO A 213 -8.42 16.69 10.76
N CYS A 214 -7.71 15.76 11.42
CA CYS A 214 -6.30 15.95 11.80
C CYS A 214 -5.41 16.17 10.57
N ILE A 215 -5.59 15.37 9.53
CA ILE A 215 -4.80 15.49 8.29
C ILE A 215 -5.07 16.81 7.59
N VAL A 216 -6.34 17.24 7.50
CA VAL A 216 -6.72 18.51 6.89
C VAL A 216 -6.07 19.67 7.65
N HIS A 217 -6.21 19.70 8.97
CA HIS A 217 -5.61 20.74 9.81
C HIS A 217 -4.10 20.85 9.59
N ALA A 218 -3.38 19.72 9.68
CA ALA A 218 -1.92 19.73 9.52
C ALA A 218 -1.46 20.04 8.09
N ALA A 219 -2.28 19.80 7.07
CA ALA A 219 -1.98 20.16 5.70
C ALA A 219 -2.18 21.67 5.44
N GLU A 220 -3.14 22.29 6.14
CA GLU A 220 -3.40 23.73 6.08
C GLU A 220 -2.40 24.54 6.92
N HIS A 221 -1.82 23.93 7.96
CA HIS A 221 -0.86 24.55 8.89
C HIS A 221 0.49 23.78 8.92
N PRO A 222 1.22 23.70 7.80
CA PRO A 222 2.46 22.91 7.71
C PRO A 222 3.58 23.41 8.64
N GLU A 223 3.56 24.69 9.03
CA GLU A 223 4.50 25.33 9.95
C GLU A 223 4.39 24.81 11.40
N GLU A 224 3.24 24.27 11.79
CA GLU A 224 3.03 23.70 13.14
C GLU A 224 3.81 22.38 13.33
N GLY A 225 4.24 21.73 12.24
CA GLY A 225 5.20 20.62 12.30
C GLY A 225 4.67 19.32 12.90
N TRP A 226 3.35 19.10 12.90
CA TRP A 226 2.71 17.90 13.44
C TRP A 226 3.27 16.59 12.86
N LEU A 227 3.55 15.61 13.72
CA LEU A 227 4.04 14.29 13.34
C LEU A 227 3.02 13.18 13.64
N PHE A 228 2.75 12.33 12.66
CA PHE A 228 1.95 11.11 12.79
C PHE A 228 2.85 9.91 13.09
N PRO A 229 2.47 8.98 13.98
CA PRO A 229 1.26 8.99 14.82
C PRO A 229 1.46 9.73 16.16
N ARG A 230 2.66 10.22 16.48
CA ARG A 230 2.99 10.82 17.80
C ARG A 230 1.96 11.85 18.29
N ASP A 231 1.57 12.77 17.42
CA ASP A 231 0.80 13.96 17.82
C ASP A 231 -0.71 13.81 17.56
N ILE A 232 -1.17 12.62 17.16
CA ILE A 232 -2.60 12.40 16.82
C ILE A 232 -3.53 12.73 17.99
N VAL A 233 -3.09 12.52 19.24
CA VAL A 233 -3.88 12.80 20.43
C VAL A 233 -4.16 14.29 20.58
N THR A 234 -3.09 15.08 20.55
CA THR A 234 -3.16 16.54 20.66
C THR A 234 -3.94 17.13 19.49
N LEU A 235 -3.68 16.65 18.27
CA LEU A 235 -4.32 17.15 17.07
C LEU A 235 -5.81 16.78 17.01
N THR A 236 -6.19 15.63 17.55
CA THR A 236 -7.60 15.24 17.70
C THR A 236 -8.33 16.22 18.63
N GLN A 237 -7.75 16.57 19.78
CA GLN A 237 -8.35 17.54 20.70
C GLN A 237 -8.52 18.92 20.03
N LEU A 238 -7.50 19.36 19.29
CA LEU A 238 -7.52 20.63 18.56
C LEU A 238 -8.61 20.68 17.49
N THR A 239 -8.90 19.55 16.83
CA THR A 239 -9.84 19.47 15.69
C THR A 239 -11.28 19.08 16.09
N GLY A 240 -11.63 19.24 17.37
CA GLY A 240 -12.99 19.03 17.88
C GLY A 240 -13.19 17.73 18.67
N GLY A 241 -12.12 17.03 19.01
CA GLY A 241 -12.12 15.83 19.84
C GLY A 241 -12.43 14.52 19.10
N PRO A 242 -12.33 13.38 19.80
CA PRO A 242 -12.63 12.08 19.22
C PRO A 242 -14.11 11.97 18.88
N ARG A 243 -14.42 11.54 17.65
CA ARG A 243 -15.80 11.35 17.20
C ARG A 243 -16.33 10.00 17.65
N MET A 244 -17.60 9.96 18.06
CA MET A 244 -18.27 8.70 18.37
C MET A 244 -18.45 7.87 17.11
N THR A 245 -18.17 6.57 17.22
CA THR A 245 -18.44 5.61 16.15
C THR A 245 -19.96 5.39 16.04
N GLU A 246 -20.47 5.36 14.82
CA GLU A 246 -21.90 5.23 14.51
C GLU A 246 -22.08 4.05 13.56
N ALA A 247 -23.32 3.61 13.34
CA ALA A 247 -23.62 2.52 12.43
C ALA A 247 -23.07 2.73 11.00
N LYS A 248 -23.06 3.98 10.51
CA LYS A 248 -22.55 4.32 9.18
C LYS A 248 -21.02 4.18 9.04
N HIS A 249 -20.28 4.20 10.15
CA HIS A 249 -18.81 4.10 10.17
C HIS A 249 -18.32 2.65 10.11
N LYS A 250 -19.19 1.68 10.37
CA LYS A 250 -18.84 0.25 10.36
C LYS A 250 -18.36 -0.19 8.98
N ASP A 251 -17.31 -1.00 8.93
CA ASP A 251 -16.71 -1.47 7.70
C ASP A 251 -17.74 -2.11 6.74
N SER A 252 -18.64 -2.95 7.27
CA SER A 252 -19.69 -3.58 6.45
C SER A 252 -20.67 -2.57 5.85
N ALA A 253 -21.03 -1.51 6.59
CA ALA A 253 -21.91 -0.46 6.10
C ALA A 253 -21.21 0.37 5.02
N VAL A 254 -19.94 0.71 5.24
CA VAL A 254 -19.08 1.39 4.27
C VAL A 254 -18.99 0.59 2.96
N PHE A 255 -18.65 -0.70 3.03
CA PHE A 255 -18.51 -1.54 1.83
C PHE A 255 -19.83 -1.68 1.08
N SER A 256 -20.95 -1.86 1.80
CA SER A 256 -22.28 -1.91 1.16
C SER A 256 -22.57 -0.65 0.35
N ARG A 257 -22.23 0.54 0.86
CA ARG A 257 -22.39 1.81 0.13
C ARG A 257 -21.53 1.84 -1.13
N TRP A 258 -20.25 1.51 -1.02
CA TRP A 258 -19.31 1.55 -2.14
C TRP A 258 -19.59 0.50 -3.23
N ILE A 259 -20.08 -0.67 -2.84
CA ILE A 259 -20.54 -1.70 -3.79
C ILE A 259 -21.76 -1.19 -4.56
N ASN A 260 -22.70 -0.51 -3.89
CA ASN A 260 -23.94 -0.06 -4.50
C ASN A 260 -23.75 1.21 -5.36
N SER A 261 -22.92 2.16 -4.93
CA SER A 261 -22.65 3.38 -5.71
C SER A 261 -22.06 3.07 -7.08
N TYR A 262 -21.22 2.04 -7.17
CA TYR A 262 -20.61 1.62 -8.43
C TYR A 262 -21.58 0.88 -9.36
N LYS A 263 -22.54 0.13 -8.79
CA LYS A 263 -23.60 -0.53 -9.58
C LYS A 263 -24.55 0.48 -10.23
N ILE A 264 -24.80 1.61 -9.56
CA ILE A 264 -25.68 2.66 -10.04
C ILE A 264 -24.95 3.62 -11.00
N GLY A 265 -23.62 3.75 -10.87
CA GLY A 265 -22.78 4.68 -11.63
C GLY A 265 -22.08 4.10 -12.87
N SER A 266 -22.47 2.92 -13.37
CA SER A 266 -22.01 2.43 -14.70
C SER A 266 -22.88 3.00 -15.84
N ILE A 267 -22.96 4.34 -15.91
CA ILE A 267 -23.50 5.09 -17.05
C ILE A 267 -22.31 5.73 -17.78
#